data_AF-A0AAW5KBC3-F1
#
_entry.id   AF-A0AAW5KBC3-F1
#
_cell.length_a   1.000
_cell.length_b   1.000
_cell.length_c   1.000
_cell.angle_alpha   90.00
_cell.angle_beta   90.00
_cell.angle_gamma   90.00
#
_symmetry.space_group_name_H-M   'P 1'
#
loop_
_entity.id
_entity.type
_entity.pdbx_description
1 polymer ?
#
loop_
_entity_poly.entity_id
_entity_poly.type
_entity_poly.pdbx_seq_one_letter_code
_entity_poly.pdbx_strand_id
1 'polypeptide(L)' 'LKKALAAKVKPIVVINKVDRPVVRIQEVMDEVLELFMELGADDDQLEFPTVYASALQGTSSLDPDLSTQEPSMDCLF' A
#
# COMPACT_ATOMS: atom_id res chain seq x y z
N LEU A 1 -13.04 -6.31 -1.03
CA LEU A 1 -12.09 -6.68 0.04
C LEU A 1 -12.52 -7.93 0.81
N LYS A 2 -13.63 -7.91 1.57
CA LYS A 2 -14.11 -9.05 2.38
C LYS A 2 -14.16 -10.40 1.64
N LYS A 3 -14.66 -10.44 0.39
CA LYS A 3 -14.69 -11.67 -0.43
C LYS A 3 -13.30 -12.18 -0.84
N ALA A 4 -12.36 -11.27 -1.10
CA ALA A 4 -10.99 -11.63 -1.48
C ALA A 4 -10.20 -12.14 -0.29
N LEU A 5 -10.35 -11.49 0.87
CA LEU A 5 -9.76 -11.95 2.14
C LEU A 5 -10.31 -13.33 2.55
N ALA A 6 -11.63 -13.54 2.45
CA ALA A 6 -12.24 -14.85 2.69
C ALA A 6 -11.78 -15.94 1.70
N ALA A 7 -11.37 -15.55 0.49
CA ALA A 7 -10.76 -16.44 -0.50
C ALA A 7 -9.25 -16.67 -0.27
N LYS A 8 -8.69 -16.19 0.84
CA LYS A 8 -7.27 -16.27 1.20
C LYS A 8 -6.33 -15.69 0.16
N VAL A 9 -6.78 -14.67 -0.57
CA VAL A 9 -5.92 -13.94 -1.51
C VAL A 9 -5.08 -12.94 -0.71
N LYS A 10 -3.78 -12.90 -0.98
CA LYS A 10 -2.85 -11.94 -0.38
C LYS A 10 -3.00 -10.58 -1.08
N PRO A 11 -3.38 -9.51 -0.35
CA PRO A 11 -3.54 -8.19 -0.95
C PRO A 11 -2.19 -7.55 -1.28
N ILE A 12 -2.18 -6.66 -2.28
CA ILE A 12 -1.11 -5.70 -2.53
C ILE A 12 -1.70 -4.32 -2.25
N VAL A 13 -1.04 -3.53 -1.41
CA VAL A 13 -1.51 -2.19 -1.04
C VAL A 13 -0.74 -1.15 -1.83
N VAL A 14 -1.47 -0.21 -2.44
CA VAL A 14 -0.88 0.91 -3.18
C VAL A 14 -1.37 2.21 -2.56
N ILE A 15 -0.47 2.93 -1.90
CA ILE A 15 -0.73 4.27 -1.39
C ILE A 15 -0.34 5.27 -2.46
N ASN A 16 -1.34 5.91 -3.06
CA ASN A 16 -1.15 6.88 -4.13
C ASN A 16 -1.21 8.33 -3.60
N LYS A 17 -0.75 9.28 -4.42
CA LYS A 17 -0.70 10.73 -4.18
C LYS A 17 0.29 11.14 -3.09
N VAL A 18 1.42 10.42 -3.03
CA VAL A 18 2.50 10.71 -2.09
C VAL A 18 3.27 12.00 -2.42
N ASP A 19 2.99 12.61 -3.57
CA ASP A 19 3.49 13.92 -4.01
C ASP A 19 2.90 15.13 -3.25
N ARG A 20 1.88 14.92 -2.40
CA ARG A 20 1.20 16.03 -1.72
C ARG A 20 2.04 16.56 -0.55
N PRO A 21 2.00 17.86 -0.25
CA PRO A 21 2.74 18.42 0.89
C PRO A 21 2.22 17.95 2.26
N VAL A 22 1.01 17.38 2.32
CA VAL A 22 0.38 16.88 3.55
C VAL A 22 0.08 15.38 3.39
N VAL A 23 1.12 14.57 3.31
CA VAL A 23 0.99 13.09 3.29
C VAL A 23 1.02 12.57 4.73
N ARG A 24 0.14 11.62 5.04
CA ARG A 24 0.06 10.95 6.35
C ARG A 24 0.25 9.46 6.16
N ILE A 25 1.41 9.08 5.61
CA ILE A 25 1.68 7.72 5.14
C ILE A 25 1.50 6.70 6.28
N GLN A 26 2.08 7.01 7.44
CA GLN A 26 2.02 6.14 8.60
C GLN A 26 0.57 5.94 9.09
N GLU A 27 -0.19 7.03 9.25
CA GLU A 27 -1.60 6.95 9.68
C GLU A 27 -2.44 6.12 8.70
N VAL A 28 -2.24 6.31 7.39
CA VAL A 28 -2.96 5.53 6.38
C VAL A 28 -2.58 4.05 6.43
N MET A 29 -1.32 3.72 6.70
CA MET A 29 -0.88 2.33 6.87
C MET A 29 -1.55 1.68 8.09
N ASP A 30 -1.63 2.40 9.21
CA ASP A 30 -2.29 1.94 10.43
C ASP A 30 -3.80 1.71 10.19
N GLU A 31 -4.48 2.66 9.51
CA GLU A 31 -5.90 2.53 9.13
C GLU A 31 -6.14 1.31 8.21
N VAL A 32 -5.23 1.02 7.28
CA VAL A 32 -5.35 -0.15 6.39
C VAL A 32 -5.16 -1.45 7.16
N LEU A 33 -4.19 -1.51 8.09
CA LEU A 33 -3.98 -2.66 8.95
C LEU A 33 -5.19 -2.93 9.83
N GLU A 34 -5.75 -1.89 10.47
CA GLU A 34 -6.97 -2.00 11.28
C GLU A 34 -8.15 -2.54 10.46
N LEU A 35 -8.37 -1.99 9.26
CA LEU A 35 -9.40 -2.48 8.35
C LEU A 35 -9.23 -3.96 7.99
N PHE A 36 -8.01 -4.42 7.75
CA PHE A 36 -7.76 -5.83 7.41
C PHE A 36 -8.01 -6.75 8.62
N MET A 37 -7.63 -6.32 9.83
CA MET A 37 -7.94 -7.03 11.07
C MET A 37 -9.45 -7.14 11.31
N GLU A 38 -10.20 -6.04 11.15
CA GLU A 38 -11.67 -6.04 11.29
C GLU A 38 -12.36 -6.98 10.29
N LEU A 39 -11.77 -7.14 9.10
CA LEU A 39 -12.27 -8.03 8.06
C LEU A 39 -11.86 -9.49 8.26
N GLY A 40 -11.06 -9.80 9.28
CA GLY A 40 -10.61 -11.13 9.63
C GLY A 40 -9.48 -11.66 8.75
N ALA A 41 -8.56 -10.77 8.33
CA ALA A 41 -7.32 -11.19 7.67
C ALA A 41 -6.46 -12.05 8.62
N ASP A 42 -5.81 -13.07 8.06
CA ASP A 42 -4.81 -13.85 8.79
C ASP A 42 -3.41 -13.19 8.75
N ASP A 43 -2.47 -13.70 9.54
CA ASP A 43 -1.13 -13.11 9.70
C ASP A 43 -0.39 -12.99 8.35
N ASP A 44 -0.53 -13.95 7.44
CA ASP A 44 0.10 -13.89 6.10
C ASP A 44 -0.51 -12.80 5.22
N GLN A 45 -1.82 -12.56 5.36
CA GLN A 45 -2.52 -11.47 4.69
C GLN A 45 -2.21 -10.09 5.27
N LEU A 46 -1.70 -10.00 6.50
CA LEU A 46 -1.21 -8.76 7.11
C LEU A 46 0.22 -8.42 6.69
N GLU A 47 1.00 -9.39 6.23
CA GLU A 47 2.32 -9.19 5.61
C GLU A 47 2.19 -8.86 4.12
N PHE A 48 1.54 -7.75 3.76
CA PHE A 48 1.34 -7.36 2.37
C PHE A 48 2.44 -6.44 1.83
N PRO A 49 2.84 -6.58 0.54
CA PRO A 49 3.69 -5.59 -0.11
C PRO A 49 2.93 -4.27 -0.24
N THR A 50 3.64 -3.19 0.06
CA THR A 50 3.12 -1.83 -0.04
C THR A 50 3.91 -1.04 -1.07
N VAL A 51 3.20 -0.36 -1.98
CA VAL A 51 3.79 0.54 -2.97
C VAL A 51 3.33 1.97 -2.68
N TYR A 52 4.29 2.88 -2.60
CA TYR A 52 4.07 4.31 -2.47
C TYR A 52 4.23 4.93 -3.85
N ALA A 53 3.16 5.50 -4.40
CA ALA A 53 3.11 5.96 -5.78
C ALA A 53 2.69 7.43 -5.91
N SER A 54 3.29 8.12 -6.86
CA SER A 54 2.78 9.38 -7.41
C SER A 54 2.37 9.19 -8.87
N ALA A 55 1.07 9.06 -9.10
CA ALA A 55 0.53 9.04 -10.46
C ALA A 55 0.76 10.36 -11.22
N LEU A 56 0.96 11.48 -10.52
CA LEU A 56 1.22 12.78 -11.14
C LEU A 56 2.66 12.87 -11.65
N GLN A 57 3.62 12.43 -10.84
CA GLN A 57 5.04 12.47 -11.20
C GLN A 57 5.49 11.21 -11.96
N GLY A 58 4.64 10.18 -12.02
CA GLY A 58 4.98 8.90 -12.64
C GLY A 58 6.05 8.15 -11.85
N THR A 59 6.07 8.29 -10.51
CA THR A 59 7.08 7.67 -9.64
C THR A 59 6.46 6.63 -8.71
N SER A 60 7.27 5.67 -8.27
CA SER A 60 6.91 4.70 -7.24
C SER A 60 8.11 4.30 -6.37
N SER A 61 7.83 3.75 -5.18
CA SER A 61 8.81 3.12 -4.29
C SER A 61 8.14 2.06 -3.41
N LEU A 62 8.94 1.14 -2.88
CA LEU A 62 8.55 0.17 -1.84
C LEU A 62 8.84 0.67 -0.43
N ASP A 63 9.56 1.79 -0.30
CA ASP A 63 9.88 2.41 0.98
C ASP A 63 8.95 3.63 1.22
N PRO A 64 8.43 3.81 2.46
CA PRO A 64 7.61 4.97 2.81
C PRO A 64 8.37 6.31 2.71
N ASP A 65 9.70 6.30 2.69
CA ASP A 65 10.50 7.49 2.45
C ASP A 65 10.34 7.98 1.01
N LEU A 66 9.74 9.17 0.87
CA LEU A 66 9.52 9.84 -0.41
C LEU A 66 10.81 10.13 -1.18
N SER A 67 11.96 10.19 -0.51
CA SER A 67 13.25 10.40 -1.15
C SER A 67 13.69 9.22 -2.03
N THR A 68 13.11 8.04 -1.82
CA THR A 68 13.41 6.79 -2.55
C THR A 68 12.56 6.60 -3.80
N GLN A 69 11.69 7.56 -4.12
CA GLN A 69 10.82 7.50 -5.30
C GLN A 69 11.63 7.47 -6.59
N GLU A 70 11.39 6.46 -7.42
CA GLU A 70 12.01 6.33 -8.74
C GLU A 70 10.96 6.52 -9.85
N PRO A 71 11.33 7.07 -11.03
CA PRO A 71 10.45 7.19 -12.18
C PRO A 71 10.17 5.83 -12.83
N SER A 72 9.34 5.02 -12.18
CA SER A 72 8.91 3.72 -12.68
C SER A 72 7.49 3.41 -12.19
N MET A 73 6.73 2.72 -13.04
CA MET A 73 5.45 2.08 -12.75
C MET A 73 5.48 0.62 -13.19
N ASP A 74 6.67 0.01 -13.13
CA ASP A 74 6.87 -1.37 -13.55
C ASP A 74 5.95 -2.31 -12.78
N CYS A 75 5.56 -3.39 -13.46
CA CYS A 75 4.73 -4.41 -12.85
C CYS A 75 5.47 -5.03 -11.66
N LEU A 76 4.76 -5.16 -10.54
CA LEU A 76 5.11 -6.16 -9.55
C LEU A 76 4.81 -7.52 -10.18
N PHE A 77 5.87 -8.30 -10.43
CA PHE A 77 5.87 -9.65 -11.03
C PHE A 77 5.78 -9.71 -12.55
#